data_AF-A0A1F6GA10-F1
#
_entry.id   AF-A0A1F6GA10-F1
#
_cell.length_a   1.000
_cell.length_b   1.000
_cell.length_c   1.000
_cell.angle_alpha   90.00
_cell.angle_beta   90.00
_cell.angle_gamma   90.00
#
_symmetry.space_group_name_H-M   'P 1'
#
loop_
_entity.id
_entity.type
_entity.pdbx_description
1 polymer ?
#
loop_
_entity_poly.entity_id
_entity_poly.type
_entity_poly.pdbx_seq_one_letter_code
_entity_poly.pdbx_strand_id
1 'polypeptide(L)'
;MKFTNKNNFNAQDFQISAQRCLEERLTVPAPIIVDLRSPEVYNQGHLAGANNLPAEFLEANLMQLPPFAPVFVYADQDQEAIDAAKLLDQNGFDEVRWVEGGYAALNQALRMDKNQIFLDDLPKEEWSAKIELVLDQKVRPALASDGGGLVLNKIDGDKVYVNYQGSCSGCASSTTGTLKFIQSQLRISLNHAIEVIPV
;
A
#
# COMPACT_ATOMS: atom_id res chain seq x y z
N MET A 1 -15.51 -14.96 -23.61
CA MET A 1 -14.58 -15.94 -23.00
C MET A 1 -13.30 -15.97 -23.82
N LYS A 2 -12.21 -15.38 -23.33
CA LYS A 2 -10.88 -15.57 -23.95
C LYS A 2 -10.30 -16.85 -23.36
N PHE A 3 -10.22 -17.90 -24.18
CA PHE A 3 -9.42 -19.08 -23.85
C PHE A 3 -7.96 -18.73 -24.18
N THR A 4 -7.23 -18.14 -23.23
CA THR A 4 -5.78 -18.09 -23.32
C THR A 4 -5.25 -19.49 -23.01
N ASN A 5 -4.35 -19.97 -23.86
CA ASN A 5 -3.67 -21.24 -23.68
C ASN A 5 -2.76 -21.11 -22.43
N LYS A 6 -3.26 -21.46 -21.24
CA LYS A 6 -2.62 -21.27 -19.91
C LYS A 6 -1.26 -22.00 -19.72
N ASN A 7 -0.68 -22.55 -20.78
CA ASN A 7 0.56 -23.32 -20.75
C ASN A 7 1.81 -22.54 -21.19
N ASN A 8 1.72 -21.23 -21.46
CA ASN A 8 2.89 -20.44 -21.87
C ASN A 8 3.05 -19.17 -21.02
N PHE A 9 3.26 -19.34 -19.72
CA PHE A 9 3.63 -18.23 -18.83
C PHE A 9 5.07 -17.80 -19.14
N ASN A 10 5.26 -16.52 -19.46
CA ASN A 10 6.56 -15.90 -19.65
C ASN A 10 6.75 -14.82 -18.60
N ALA A 11 7.69 -15.03 -17.67
CA ALA A 11 7.91 -14.14 -16.54
C ALA A 11 8.13 -12.69 -16.97
N GLN A 12 8.84 -12.45 -18.08
CA GLN A 12 9.16 -11.10 -18.55
C GLN A 12 7.93 -10.25 -18.88
N ASP A 13 6.83 -10.89 -19.32
CA ASP A 13 5.58 -10.20 -19.68
C ASP A 13 4.84 -9.66 -18.45
N PHE A 14 5.15 -10.20 -17.27
CA PHE A 14 4.56 -9.82 -15.97
C PHE A 14 5.53 -8.99 -15.12
N GLN A 15 6.74 -8.71 -15.59
CA GLN A 15 7.73 -7.97 -14.81
C GLN A 15 7.40 -6.49 -14.70
N ILE A 16 7.66 -5.90 -13.53
CA ILE A 16 7.69 -4.44 -13.33
C ILE A 16 8.95 -4.06 -12.56
N SER A 17 9.57 -2.92 -12.90
CA SER A 17 10.70 -2.40 -12.12
C SER A 17 10.23 -1.80 -10.80
N ALA A 18 11.10 -1.76 -9.80
CA ALA A 18 10.82 -1.11 -8.52
C ALA A 18 10.34 0.34 -8.69
N GLN A 19 11.03 1.14 -9.51
CA GLN A 19 10.65 2.54 -9.77
C GLN A 19 9.22 2.65 -10.33
N ARG A 20 8.90 1.83 -11.34
CA ARG A 20 7.58 1.87 -11.98
C ARG A 20 6.48 1.38 -11.04
N CYS A 21 6.77 0.39 -10.19
CA CYS A 21 5.86 -0.04 -9.12
C CYS A 21 5.54 1.12 -8.15
N LEU A 22 6.54 1.90 -7.74
CA LEU A 22 6.37 3.06 -6.86
C LEU A 22 5.57 4.20 -7.49
N GLU A 23 5.65 4.36 -8.81
CA GLU A 23 4.86 5.32 -9.57
C GLU A 23 3.41 4.85 -9.72
N GLU A 24 3.22 3.60 -10.17
CA GLU A 24 1.89 3.04 -10.45
C GLU A 24 1.05 2.85 -9.17
N ARG A 25 1.68 2.57 -8.01
CA ARG A 25 0.97 2.50 -6.72
C ARG A 25 0.30 3.83 -6.30
N LEU A 26 0.58 4.95 -6.97
CA LEU A 26 -0.01 6.26 -6.72
C LEU A 26 -1.09 6.65 -7.75
N THR A 27 -1.39 5.76 -8.71
CA THR A 27 -2.37 6.01 -9.78
C THR A 27 -3.79 5.57 -9.40
N VAL A 28 -4.77 5.82 -10.27
CA VAL A 28 -6.17 5.38 -10.10
C VAL A 28 -6.60 4.58 -11.34
N PRO A 29 -6.98 3.30 -11.21
CA PRO A 29 -6.99 2.51 -9.96
C PRO A 29 -5.57 2.19 -9.47
N ALA A 30 -5.35 2.24 -8.15
CA ALA A 30 -4.07 1.85 -7.56
C ALA A 30 -3.97 0.31 -7.50
N PRO A 31 -2.80 -0.28 -7.82
CA PRO A 31 -2.56 -1.70 -7.62
C PRO A 31 -2.59 -2.11 -6.15
N ILE A 32 -3.05 -3.32 -5.89
CA ILE A 32 -2.87 -4.00 -4.62
C ILE A 32 -1.44 -4.51 -4.57
N ILE A 33 -0.65 -3.94 -3.68
CA ILE A 33 0.71 -4.42 -3.43
C ILE A 33 0.64 -5.56 -2.40
N VAL A 34 1.26 -6.68 -2.73
CA VAL A 34 1.35 -7.88 -1.88
C VAL A 34 2.81 -8.20 -1.59
N ASP A 35 3.16 -8.24 -0.31
CA ASP A 35 4.45 -8.72 0.17
C ASP A 35 4.33 -10.20 0.52
N LEU A 36 5.06 -11.03 -0.23
CA LEU A 36 5.04 -12.49 -0.14
C LEU A 36 5.96 -13.06 0.95
N ARG A 37 6.70 -12.20 1.65
CA ARG A 37 7.64 -12.62 2.69
C ARG A 37 6.92 -13.03 3.96
N SER A 38 7.62 -13.67 4.88
CA SER A 38 7.04 -14.04 6.18
C SER A 38 6.59 -12.81 6.98
N PRO A 39 5.62 -12.96 7.90
CA PRO A 39 5.18 -11.84 8.74
C PRO A 39 6.33 -11.23 9.55
N GLU A 40 7.29 -12.03 9.99
CA GLU A 40 8.46 -11.56 10.74
C GLU A 40 9.35 -10.63 9.91
N VAL A 41 9.60 -10.98 8.64
CA VAL A 41 10.39 -10.17 7.72
C VAL A 41 9.63 -8.90 7.33
N TYR A 42 8.33 -9.05 7.03
CA TYR A 42 7.44 -7.92 6.75
C TYR A 42 7.46 -6.89 7.89
N ASN A 43 7.33 -7.34 9.15
CA ASN A 43 7.30 -6.47 10.32
C ASN A 43 8.62 -5.75 10.60
N GLN A 44 9.75 -6.27 10.11
CA GLN A 44 11.05 -5.61 10.21
C GLN A 44 11.21 -4.47 9.19
N GLY A 45 10.45 -4.50 8.11
CA GLY A 45 10.43 -3.47 7.08
C GLY A 45 9.78 -3.97 5.80
N HIS A 46 8.86 -3.19 5.24
CA HIS A 46 8.11 -3.50 4.04
C HIS A 46 7.77 -2.22 3.28
N LEU A 47 7.32 -2.37 2.04
CA LEU A 47 6.81 -1.24 1.28
C LEU A 47 5.54 -0.71 1.96
N ALA A 48 5.53 0.56 2.39
CA ALA A 48 4.37 1.15 3.04
C ALA A 48 3.10 1.02 2.17
N GLY A 49 2.02 0.52 2.77
CA GLY A 49 0.76 0.24 2.07
C GLY A 49 0.65 -1.16 1.44
N ALA A 50 1.72 -1.96 1.47
CA ALA A 50 1.64 -3.36 1.06
C ALA A 50 0.79 -4.21 2.02
N ASN A 51 0.21 -5.28 1.51
CA ASN A 51 -0.49 -6.30 2.29
C ASN A 51 0.43 -7.51 2.43
N ASN A 52 0.67 -7.98 3.65
CA ASN A 52 1.41 -9.22 3.84
C ASN A 52 0.52 -10.41 3.54
N LEU A 53 0.91 -11.22 2.57
CA LEU A 53 0.32 -12.52 2.28
C LEU A 53 1.45 -13.46 1.90
N PRO A 54 2.05 -14.19 2.87
CA PRO A 54 3.20 -15.03 2.61
C PRO A 54 2.95 -16.02 1.46
N ALA A 55 3.96 -16.28 0.64
CA ALA A 55 3.83 -17.11 -0.56
C ALA A 55 3.22 -18.49 -0.27
N GLU A 56 3.60 -19.11 0.86
CA GLU A 56 3.08 -20.40 1.34
C GLU A 56 1.56 -20.40 1.60
N PHE A 57 0.97 -19.24 1.84
CA PHE A 57 -0.47 -19.08 2.06
C PHE A 57 -1.21 -18.54 0.85
N LEU A 58 -0.51 -18.14 -0.22
CA LEU A 58 -1.13 -17.47 -1.36
C LEU A 58 -2.19 -18.35 -2.04
N GLU A 59 -1.86 -19.61 -2.36
CA GLU A 59 -2.76 -20.54 -3.05
C GLU A 59 -4.07 -20.78 -2.28
N ALA A 60 -3.98 -20.97 -0.97
CA ALA A 60 -5.14 -21.20 -0.11
C ALA A 60 -6.03 -19.95 0.04
N ASN A 61 -5.50 -18.76 -0.25
CA ASN A 61 -6.16 -17.48 0.02
C ASN A 61 -6.43 -16.64 -1.24
N LEU A 62 -6.31 -17.22 -2.43
CA LEU A 62 -6.58 -16.53 -3.71
C LEU A 62 -7.95 -15.82 -3.73
N MET A 63 -8.97 -16.45 -3.13
CA MET A 63 -10.33 -15.88 -3.07
C MET A 63 -10.45 -14.61 -2.22
N GLN A 64 -9.43 -14.28 -1.40
CA GLN A 64 -9.41 -13.04 -0.63
C GLN A 64 -8.91 -11.84 -1.44
N LEU A 65 -8.21 -12.09 -2.55
CA LEU A 65 -7.72 -11.03 -3.43
C LEU A 65 -8.74 -10.77 -4.54
N PRO A 66 -9.03 -9.49 -4.87
CA PRO A 66 -9.97 -9.16 -5.95
C PRO A 66 -9.32 -9.42 -7.32
N PRO A 67 -9.82 -10.39 -8.12
CA PRO A 67 -9.15 -10.79 -9.36
C PRO A 67 -9.19 -9.75 -10.49
N PHE A 68 -10.08 -8.77 -10.38
CA PHE A 68 -10.26 -7.69 -11.37
C PHE A 68 -9.40 -6.45 -11.08
N ALA A 69 -8.76 -6.38 -9.91
CA ALA A 69 -7.88 -5.27 -9.57
C ALA A 69 -6.45 -5.59 -10.02
N PRO A 70 -5.62 -4.58 -10.35
CA PRO A 70 -4.20 -4.80 -10.56
C PRO A 70 -3.56 -5.32 -9.27
N VAL A 71 -2.81 -6.43 -9.33
CA VAL A 71 -2.13 -7.05 -8.20
C VAL A 71 -0.63 -7.13 -8.48
N PHE A 72 0.17 -6.42 -7.69
CA PHE A 72 1.63 -6.45 -7.79
C PHE A 72 2.21 -7.21 -6.60
N VAL A 73 3.04 -8.20 -6.88
CA VAL A 73 3.66 -9.04 -5.86
C VAL A 73 5.16 -8.79 -5.79
N TYR A 74 5.73 -8.84 -4.59
CA TYR A 74 7.18 -8.85 -4.39
C TYR A 74 7.56 -9.80 -3.27
N ALA A 75 8.81 -10.26 -3.32
CA ALA A 75 9.44 -11.13 -2.33
C ALA A 75 10.89 -10.67 -2.10
N ASP A 76 11.71 -11.45 -1.40
CA ASP A 76 13.17 -11.24 -1.37
C ASP A 76 13.88 -11.86 -2.59
N GLN A 77 13.31 -12.93 -3.16
CA GLN A 77 13.84 -13.63 -4.33
C GLN A 77 12.85 -13.51 -5.50
N ASP A 78 13.35 -13.13 -6.68
CA ASP A 78 12.50 -12.95 -7.87
C ASP A 78 11.72 -14.22 -8.23
N GLN A 79 12.31 -15.40 -8.05
CA GLN A 79 11.64 -16.67 -8.37
C GLN A 79 10.33 -16.86 -7.58
N GLU A 80 10.31 -16.48 -6.31
CA GLU A 80 9.09 -16.60 -5.46
C GLU A 80 7.99 -15.64 -5.94
N ALA A 81 8.36 -14.41 -6.33
CA ALA A 81 7.43 -13.45 -6.91
C ALA A 81 6.93 -13.88 -8.31
N ILE A 82 7.80 -14.50 -9.11
CA ILE A 82 7.47 -15.07 -10.43
C ILE A 82 6.47 -16.23 -10.28
N ASP A 83 6.71 -17.14 -9.33
CA ASP A 83 5.83 -18.28 -9.08
C ASP A 83 4.45 -17.83 -8.59
N ALA A 84 4.41 -16.82 -7.71
CA ALA A 84 3.17 -16.18 -7.28
C ALA A 84 2.43 -15.49 -8.43
N ALA A 85 3.14 -14.76 -9.30
CA ALA A 85 2.53 -14.11 -10.46
C ALA A 85 1.92 -15.13 -11.42
N LYS A 86 2.62 -16.24 -11.67
CA LYS A 86 2.11 -17.36 -12.46
C LYS A 86 0.87 -17.99 -11.83
N LEU A 87 0.86 -18.20 -10.52
CA LEU A 87 -0.29 -18.74 -9.80
C LEU A 87 -1.52 -17.82 -9.95
N LEU A 88 -1.34 -16.52 -9.77
CA LEU A 88 -2.42 -15.54 -9.92
C LEU A 88 -2.97 -15.51 -11.36
N ASP A 89 -2.10 -15.44 -12.38
CA ASP A 89 -2.50 -15.48 -13.79
C ASP A 89 -3.29 -16.76 -14.12
N GLN A 90 -2.78 -17.92 -13.69
CA GLN A 90 -3.44 -19.21 -13.90
C GLN A 90 -4.80 -19.32 -13.19
N ASN A 91 -5.04 -18.52 -12.16
CA ASN A 91 -6.30 -18.44 -11.43
C ASN A 91 -7.20 -17.27 -11.84
N GLY A 92 -6.89 -16.60 -12.96
CA GLY A 92 -7.80 -15.66 -13.62
C GLY A 92 -7.76 -14.24 -13.06
N PHE A 93 -6.63 -13.83 -12.48
CA PHE A 93 -6.37 -12.43 -12.17
C PHE A 93 -6.08 -11.67 -13.46
N ASP A 94 -6.78 -10.55 -13.68
CA ASP A 94 -6.76 -9.81 -14.95
C ASP A 94 -5.44 -9.06 -15.18
N GLU A 95 -4.86 -8.51 -14.11
CA GLU A 95 -3.62 -7.74 -14.18
C GLU A 95 -2.70 -8.09 -13.02
N VAL A 96 -1.63 -8.81 -13.33
CA VAL A 96 -0.62 -9.24 -12.37
C VAL A 96 0.75 -8.69 -12.77
N ARG A 97 1.52 -8.23 -11.80
CA ARG A 97 2.95 -7.95 -11.98
C ARG A 97 3.79 -8.52 -10.84
N TRP A 98 5.01 -8.93 -11.13
CA TRP A 98 6.03 -9.20 -10.11
C TRP A 98 7.12 -8.12 -10.16
N VAL A 99 7.57 -7.66 -8.99
CA VAL A 99 8.55 -6.58 -8.88
C VAL A 99 9.96 -7.13 -8.93
N GLU A 100 10.73 -6.73 -9.94
CA GLU A 100 12.14 -7.10 -10.09
C GLU A 100 13.00 -6.58 -8.94
N GLY A 101 13.86 -7.45 -8.41
CA GLY A 101 14.76 -7.14 -7.29
C GLY A 101 14.04 -7.00 -5.95
N GLY A 102 12.74 -7.28 -5.90
CA GLY A 102 11.97 -7.44 -4.69
C GLY A 102 11.96 -6.23 -3.75
N TYR A 103 11.90 -6.49 -2.45
CA TYR A 103 11.91 -5.45 -1.43
C TYR A 103 13.19 -4.60 -1.46
N ALA A 104 14.35 -5.19 -1.74
CA ALA A 104 15.62 -4.48 -1.76
C ALA A 104 15.62 -3.37 -2.83
N ALA A 105 15.18 -3.69 -4.05
CA ALA A 105 15.08 -2.73 -5.13
C ALA A 105 14.02 -1.64 -4.85
N LEU A 106 12.88 -2.02 -4.26
CA LEU A 106 11.84 -1.07 -3.84
C LEU A 106 12.37 -0.07 -2.80
N ASN A 107 13.01 -0.57 -1.75
CA ASN A 107 13.57 0.28 -0.70
C ASN A 107 14.68 1.19 -1.24
N GLN A 108 15.56 0.67 -2.11
CA GLN A 108 16.58 1.47 -2.76
C GLN A 108 15.96 2.59 -3.62
N ALA A 109 14.99 2.28 -4.47
CA ALA A 109 14.32 3.26 -5.33
C ALA A 109 13.61 4.33 -4.49
N LEU A 110 12.91 3.95 -3.41
CA LEU A 110 12.30 4.89 -2.47
C LEU A 110 13.31 5.83 -1.83
N ARG A 111 14.45 5.30 -1.37
CA ARG A 111 15.50 6.09 -0.71
C ARG A 111 16.26 7.02 -1.67
N MET A 112 16.22 6.74 -2.98
CA MET A 112 16.81 7.61 -4.00
C MET A 112 15.89 8.77 -4.40
N ASP A 113 14.58 8.66 -4.20
CA ASP A 113 13.64 9.75 -4.43
C ASP A 113 13.69 10.78 -3.29
N LYS A 114 14.29 11.93 -3.59
CA LYS A 114 14.47 13.04 -2.63
C LYS A 114 13.17 13.69 -2.16
N ASN A 115 12.05 13.39 -2.82
CA ASN A 115 10.74 13.89 -2.43
C ASN A 115 10.03 12.96 -1.43
N GLN A 116 10.56 11.75 -1.20
CA GLN A 116 10.01 10.84 -0.20
C GLN A 116 10.33 11.35 1.21
N ILE A 117 9.36 11.23 2.10
CA ILE A 117 9.52 11.50 3.52
C ILE A 117 9.57 10.14 4.22
N PHE A 118 10.59 9.96 5.06
CA PHE A 118 10.71 8.83 6.00
C PHE A 118 10.61 9.40 7.40
N LEU A 119 9.52 9.16 8.09
CA LEU A 119 9.25 9.83 9.37
C LEU A 119 10.29 9.49 10.45
N ASP A 120 10.78 8.25 10.45
CA ASP A 120 11.84 7.76 11.35
C ASP A 120 13.21 8.41 11.12
N ASP A 121 13.46 9.00 9.94
CA ASP A 121 14.69 9.72 9.66
C ASP A 121 14.66 11.16 10.22
N LEU A 122 13.49 11.62 10.70
CA LEU A 122 13.27 12.99 11.15
C LEU A 122 13.22 13.10 12.68
N PRO A 123 13.66 14.24 13.26
CA PRO A 123 13.43 14.54 14.66
C PRO A 123 11.94 14.49 15.00
N LYS A 124 11.58 13.94 16.18
CA LYS A 124 10.18 13.75 16.60
C LYS A 124 9.39 15.06 16.65
N GLU A 125 10.07 16.18 16.87
CA GLU A 125 9.49 17.52 16.90
C GLU A 125 8.95 17.95 15.52
N GLU A 126 9.46 17.38 14.43
CA GLU A 126 9.00 17.66 13.08
C GLU A 126 7.79 16.81 12.65
N TRP A 127 7.48 15.73 13.38
CA TRP A 127 6.47 14.76 12.96
C TRP A 127 5.10 15.39 12.75
N SER A 128 4.68 16.27 13.67
CA SER A 128 3.39 16.96 13.56
C SER A 128 3.28 17.78 12.29
N ALA A 129 4.34 18.49 11.90
CA ALA A 129 4.31 19.31 10.70
C ALA A 129 4.23 18.46 9.42
N LYS A 130 4.93 17.31 9.39
CA LYS A 130 4.88 16.39 8.23
C LYS A 130 3.54 15.69 8.12
N ILE A 131 2.98 15.23 9.24
CA ILE A 131 1.64 14.63 9.27
C ILE A 131 0.60 15.64 8.82
N GLU A 132 0.62 16.87 9.35
CA GLU A 132 -0.29 17.94 8.92
C GLU A 132 -0.19 18.23 7.41
N LEU A 133 1.04 18.28 6.88
CA LEU A 133 1.26 18.49 5.45
C LEU A 133 0.56 17.41 4.60
N VAL A 134 0.68 16.13 4.98
CA VAL A 134 0.00 15.04 4.26
C VAL A 134 -1.51 15.15 4.41
N LEU A 135 -2.01 15.47 5.61
CA LEU A 135 -3.43 15.65 5.84
C LEU A 135 -4.00 16.77 4.94
N ASP A 136 -3.33 17.91 4.85
CA ASP A 136 -3.72 19.04 4.01
C ASP A 136 -3.67 18.73 2.51
N GLN A 137 -2.65 18.02 2.06
CA GLN A 137 -2.43 17.80 0.62
C GLN A 137 -3.21 16.62 0.06
N LYS A 138 -3.46 15.58 0.87
CA LYS A 138 -3.97 14.28 0.39
C LYS A 138 -5.30 13.88 1.00
N VAL A 139 -5.58 14.28 2.24
CA VAL A 139 -6.74 13.79 3.00
C VAL A 139 -7.89 14.79 3.00
N ARG A 140 -7.67 15.99 3.54
CA ARG A 140 -8.70 17.03 3.69
C ARG A 140 -9.38 17.40 2.36
N PRO A 141 -8.67 17.51 1.21
CA PRO A 141 -9.33 17.79 -0.07
C PRO A 141 -10.34 16.71 -0.47
N ALA A 142 -10.00 15.44 -0.22
CA ALA A 142 -10.90 14.32 -0.49
C ALA A 142 -12.12 14.35 0.45
N LEU A 143 -11.93 14.60 1.74
CA LEU A 143 -13.04 14.67 2.71
C LEU A 143 -13.96 15.88 2.49
N ALA A 144 -13.39 17.02 2.11
CA ALA A 144 -14.15 18.25 1.87
C ALA A 144 -15.15 18.09 0.72
N SER A 145 -14.81 17.25 -0.26
CA SER A 145 -15.70 16.93 -1.39
C SER A 145 -17.01 16.26 -0.93
N ASP A 146 -16.97 15.56 0.21
CA ASP A 146 -18.11 14.88 0.84
C ASP A 146 -18.73 15.71 2.00
N GLY A 147 -18.35 16.99 2.15
CA GLY A 147 -18.79 17.85 3.26
C GLY A 147 -18.21 17.45 4.62
N GLY A 148 -17.12 16.66 4.61
CA GLY A 148 -16.38 16.20 5.76
C GLY A 148 -15.16 17.06 6.09
N GLY A 149 -14.54 16.80 7.23
CA GLY A 149 -13.29 17.41 7.63
C GLY A 149 -12.54 16.59 8.67
N LEU A 150 -11.29 16.97 8.93
CA LEU A 150 -10.39 16.27 9.84
C LEU A 150 -9.41 17.24 10.48
N VAL A 151 -9.25 17.13 11.80
CA VAL A 151 -8.23 17.87 12.55
C VAL A 151 -7.34 16.91 13.32
N LEU A 152 -6.03 17.14 13.28
CA LEU A 152 -5.06 16.42 14.09
C LEU A 152 -5.23 16.82 15.57
N ASN A 153 -5.38 15.84 16.45
CA ASN A 153 -5.50 16.08 17.89
C ASN A 153 -4.14 15.98 18.59
N LYS A 154 -3.48 14.83 18.43
CA LYS A 154 -2.19 14.54 19.04
C LYS A 154 -1.49 13.39 18.32
N ILE A 155 -0.21 13.23 18.61
CA ILE A 155 0.62 12.12 18.15
C ILE A 155 1.22 11.46 19.39
N ASP A 156 1.14 10.14 19.48
CA ASP A 156 1.72 9.33 20.55
C ASP A 156 2.44 8.11 19.94
N GLY A 157 3.75 8.25 19.73
CA GLY A 157 4.51 7.30 18.93
C GLY A 157 3.92 7.16 17.53
N ASP A 158 3.57 5.94 17.15
CA ASP A 158 2.99 5.60 15.85
C ASP A 158 1.49 5.90 15.74
N LYS A 159 0.86 6.36 16.83
CA LYS A 159 -0.57 6.64 16.90
C LYS A 159 -0.86 8.09 16.60
N VAL A 160 -1.66 8.32 15.57
CA VAL A 160 -2.12 9.65 15.14
C VAL A 160 -3.60 9.79 15.48
N TYR A 161 -3.89 10.65 16.45
CA TYR A 161 -5.25 10.86 16.93
C TYR A 161 -5.90 12.00 16.16
N VAL A 162 -7.12 11.78 15.66
CA VAL A 162 -7.81 12.73 14.78
C VAL A 162 -9.26 12.93 15.20
N ASN A 163 -9.74 14.17 15.10
CA ASN A 163 -11.16 14.49 15.25
C ASN A 163 -11.79 14.65 13.87
N TYR A 164 -12.89 13.95 13.62
CA TYR A 164 -13.71 14.22 12.44
C TYR A 164 -14.47 15.53 12.61
N GLN A 165 -14.66 16.24 11.50
CA GLN A 165 -15.47 17.45 11.41
C GLN A 165 -16.54 17.31 10.33
N GLY A 166 -17.56 18.17 10.41
CA GLY A 166 -18.66 18.22 9.43
C GLY A 166 -19.48 16.93 9.39
N SER A 167 -19.94 16.57 8.20
CA SER A 167 -20.80 15.40 7.97
C SER A 167 -20.14 14.05 8.33
N CYS A 168 -18.81 14.02 8.54
CA CYS A 168 -18.08 12.82 8.95
C CYS A 168 -18.30 12.41 10.42
N SER A 169 -18.95 13.24 11.23
CA SER A 169 -19.10 13.03 12.67
C SER A 169 -20.20 12.03 13.10
N GLY A 170 -20.98 11.46 12.16
CA GLY A 170 -22.21 10.72 12.52
C GLY A 170 -22.57 9.44 11.75
N CYS A 171 -21.76 8.96 10.79
CA CYS A 171 -22.10 7.77 9.99
C CYS A 171 -21.16 6.59 10.32
N ALA A 172 -21.59 5.70 11.21
CA ALA A 172 -20.83 4.52 11.62
C ALA A 172 -20.40 3.57 10.47
N SER A 173 -21.10 3.62 9.33
CA SER A 173 -20.78 2.84 8.13
C SER A 173 -19.71 3.48 7.22
N SER A 174 -19.51 4.81 7.27
CA SER A 174 -18.50 5.53 6.49
C SER A 174 -17.15 5.62 7.21
N THR A 175 -17.14 5.53 8.56
CA THR A 175 -15.92 5.66 9.37
C THR A 175 -14.84 4.65 9.00
N THR A 176 -15.17 3.39 8.73
CA THR A 176 -14.16 2.36 8.42
C THR A 176 -13.44 2.61 7.10
N GLY A 177 -14.17 2.99 6.04
CA GLY A 177 -13.60 3.26 4.72
C GLY A 177 -12.74 4.53 4.75
N THR A 178 -13.27 5.60 5.34
CA THR A 178 -12.55 6.87 5.48
C THR A 178 -11.31 6.72 6.35
N LEU A 179 -11.40 6.02 7.49
CA LEU A 179 -10.25 5.80 8.38
C LEU A 179 -9.15 5.00 7.67
N LYS A 180 -9.50 3.94 6.93
CA LYS A 180 -8.56 3.17 6.11
C LYS A 180 -7.88 4.05 5.07
N PHE A 181 -8.63 4.93 4.41
CA PHE A 181 -8.08 5.89 3.45
C PHE A 181 -7.06 6.83 4.12
N ILE A 182 -7.42 7.47 5.24
CA ILE A 182 -6.53 8.40 5.98
C ILE A 182 -5.25 7.67 6.38
N GLN A 183 -5.40 6.49 6.99
CA GLN A 183 -4.26 5.69 7.44
C GLN A 183 -3.36 5.28 6.28
N SER A 184 -3.94 4.87 5.15
CA SER A 184 -3.18 4.52 3.95
C SER A 184 -2.37 5.71 3.42
N GLN A 185 -3.00 6.89 3.31
CA GLN A 185 -2.31 8.10 2.84
C GLN A 185 -1.14 8.49 3.74
N LEU A 186 -1.33 8.46 5.06
CA LEU A 186 -0.27 8.76 6.03
C LEU A 186 0.87 7.75 5.94
N ARG A 187 0.57 6.44 5.93
CA ARG A 187 1.59 5.39 5.84
C ARG A 187 2.44 5.51 4.59
N ILE A 188 1.78 5.67 3.43
CA ILE A 188 2.47 5.73 2.13
C ILE A 188 3.30 7.01 2.01
N SER A 189 2.72 8.16 2.37
CA SER A 189 3.40 9.47 2.17
C SER A 189 4.55 9.70 3.13
N LEU A 190 4.53 9.06 4.30
CA LEU A 190 5.53 9.23 5.36
C LEU A 190 6.46 8.02 5.50
N ASN A 191 6.27 6.99 4.67
CA ASN A 191 6.96 5.70 4.72
C ASN A 191 7.10 5.17 6.17
N HIS A 192 6.01 5.29 6.94
CA HIS A 192 5.99 5.00 8.38
C HIS A 192 4.76 4.20 8.77
N ALA A 193 4.90 3.29 9.74
CA ALA A 193 3.79 2.49 10.24
C ALA A 193 2.88 3.32 11.16
N ILE A 194 1.91 4.03 10.60
CA ILE A 194 0.98 4.87 11.37
C ILE A 194 -0.33 4.14 11.68
N GLU A 195 -0.81 4.22 12.91
CA GLU A 195 -2.18 3.84 13.31
C GLU A 195 -3.01 5.11 13.52
N VAL A 196 -4.11 5.25 12.77
CA VAL A 196 -5.00 6.42 12.92
C VAL A 196 -6.11 6.10 13.89
N ILE A 197 -6.26 6.92 14.92
CA ILE A 197 -7.24 6.72 15.99
C ILE A 197 -8.25 7.88 15.99
N PRO A 198 -9.53 7.64 15.66
CA PRO A 198 -10.55 8.66 15.83
C PRO A 198 -10.82 8.89 17.32
N VAL A 199 -11.01 10.15 17.71
CA VAL A 199 -11.35 10.58 19.09
C VAL A 199 -12.68 11.31 19.16
#